data_AF-W2CWU6-F1
#
_entry.id   AF-W2CWU6-F1
#
_cell.length_a   1.000
_cell.length_b   1.000
_cell.length_c   1.000
_cell.angle_alpha   90.00
_cell.angle_beta   90.00
_cell.angle_gamma   90.00
#
_symmetry.space_group_name_H-M   'P 1'
#
loop_
_entity.id
_entity.type
_entity.pdbx_description
1 polymer ?
#
loop_
_entity_poly.entity_id
_entity_poly.type
_entity_poly.pdbx_seq_one_letter_code
_entity_poly.pdbx_strand_id
1 'polypeptide(L)'
;MHYAEVRIHDSPDGIKTRTFSDSIILTAPEKVEIGLLINYTAAIVAWFSYEGLFLRGGISAGRLLENDADGFLASEGLVNAYKMETEATYPMIVIDTTLVSKIDKKYIVKFGEEHSGCKYILNYARYVINEFAKNENDVVSELKDISKMIIKPGRDTNNSTNPTNEDERVRRKYKWILSYYLWFIEMCNKDNASFDMDKFLQFNRERDDRFIFMSI
;
A
#
# COMPACT_ATOMS: atom_id res chain seq x y z
N MET A 1 -26.55 22.72 -1.02
CA MET A 1 -25.48 21.89 -0.41
C MET A 1 -25.72 20.47 -0.91
N HIS A 2 -25.00 20.02 -1.94
CA HIS A 2 -25.12 18.64 -2.40
C HIS A 2 -24.32 17.75 -1.44
N TYR A 3 -25.02 16.87 -0.72
CA TYR A 3 -24.36 15.80 0.01
C TYR A 3 -23.79 14.81 -1.02
N ALA A 4 -22.51 14.46 -0.88
CA ALA A 4 -21.94 13.35 -1.62
C ALA A 4 -22.68 12.07 -1.19
N GLU A 5 -23.30 11.35 -2.14
CA GLU A 5 -23.95 10.07 -1.86
C GLU A 5 -22.90 9.06 -1.37
N VAL A 6 -23.06 8.57 -0.14
CA VAL A 6 -22.26 7.46 0.38
C VAL A 6 -22.85 6.17 -0.19
N ARG A 7 -22.13 5.52 -1.11
CA ARG A 7 -22.52 4.18 -1.60
C ARG A 7 -21.99 3.13 -0.64
N ILE A 8 -22.91 2.38 -0.02
CA ILE A 8 -22.58 1.25 0.86
C ILE A 8 -22.62 -0.03 0.03
N HIS A 9 -21.51 -0.76 0.02
CA HIS A 9 -21.46 -2.13 -0.47
C HIS A 9 -21.07 -3.05 0.68
N ASP A 10 -22.03 -3.85 1.14
CA ASP A 10 -21.82 -4.84 2.19
C ASP A 10 -21.24 -6.11 1.57
N SER A 11 -20.11 -6.59 2.09
CA SER A 11 -19.66 -7.95 1.81
C SER A 11 -20.49 -8.93 2.63
N PRO A 12 -20.73 -10.17 2.12
CA PRO A 12 -21.39 -11.24 2.89
C PRO A 12 -20.73 -11.50 4.25
N ASP A 13 -19.44 -11.17 4.37
CA ASP A 13 -18.60 -11.40 5.54
C ASP A 13 -18.71 -10.28 6.60
N GLY A 14 -19.59 -9.29 6.39
CA GLY A 14 -19.84 -8.21 7.35
C GLY A 14 -18.85 -7.04 7.29
N ILE A 15 -18.06 -6.94 6.22
CA ILE A 15 -17.25 -5.76 5.92
C ILE A 15 -18.13 -4.78 5.14
N LYS A 16 -18.22 -3.54 5.65
CA LYS A 16 -18.92 -2.45 4.97
C LYS A 16 -17.92 -1.58 4.24
N THR A 17 -18.17 -1.35 2.95
CA THR A 17 -17.39 -0.44 2.12
C THR A 17 -18.17 0.83 1.88
N ARG A 18 -17.56 1.98 2.19
CA ARG A 18 -18.10 3.31 1.93
C ARG A 18 -17.12 4.09 1.07
N THR A 19 -17.63 4.84 0.12
CA THR A 19 -16.84 5.80 -0.66
C THR A 19 -17.26 7.20 -0.28
N PHE A 20 -16.28 8.06 0.02
CA PHE A 20 -16.52 9.46 0.33
C PHE A 20 -15.40 10.29 -0.27
N SER A 21 -15.74 11.18 -1.21
CA SER A 21 -14.75 11.92 -2.00
C SER A 21 -13.79 10.96 -2.72
N ASP A 22 -12.51 11.07 -2.42
CA ASP A 22 -11.36 10.30 -2.90
C ASP A 22 -10.94 9.19 -1.93
N SER A 23 -11.73 8.96 -0.87
CA SER A 23 -11.45 7.96 0.15
C SER A 23 -12.33 6.71 0.02
N ILE A 24 -11.72 5.56 0.26
CA ILE A 24 -12.40 4.27 0.45
C ILE A 24 -12.31 3.95 1.95
N ILE A 25 -13.46 3.81 2.59
CA ILE A 25 -13.58 3.52 4.02
C ILE A 25 -14.07 2.09 4.16
N LEU A 26 -13.28 1.27 4.85
CA LEU A 26 -13.62 -0.11 5.17
C LEU A 26 -13.84 -0.21 6.68
N THR A 27 -15.01 -0.70 7.09
CA THR A 27 -15.32 -0.95 8.50
C THR A 27 -15.82 -2.36 8.69
N ALA A 28 -15.40 -3.01 9.76
CA ALA A 28 -15.89 -4.32 10.16
C ALA A 28 -16.08 -4.35 11.68
N PRO A 29 -17.16 -4.97 12.19
CA PRO A 29 -17.31 -5.16 13.63
C PRO A 29 -16.29 -6.18 14.14
N GLU A 30 -15.95 -6.13 15.43
CA GLU A 30 -14.90 -6.96 16.05
C GLU A 30 -15.12 -8.48 15.88
N LYS A 31 -16.37 -8.92 15.70
CA LYS A 31 -16.70 -10.33 15.41
C LYS A 31 -16.21 -10.82 14.04
N VAL A 32 -15.89 -9.92 13.12
CA VAL A 32 -15.30 -10.26 11.82
C VAL A 32 -13.82 -10.52 12.03
N GLU A 33 -13.35 -11.65 11.50
CA GLU A 33 -11.95 -12.02 11.57
C GLU A 33 -11.09 -10.96 10.87
N ILE A 34 -10.08 -10.44 11.56
CA ILE A 34 -9.27 -9.30 11.08
C ILE A 34 -8.53 -9.62 9.79
N GLY A 35 -8.09 -10.87 9.62
CA GLY A 35 -7.50 -11.37 8.38
C GLY A 35 -8.41 -11.20 7.17
N LEU A 36 -9.73 -11.31 7.30
CA LEU A 36 -10.66 -11.00 6.21
C LEU A 36 -10.60 -9.53 5.80
N LEU A 37 -10.59 -8.60 6.76
CA LEU A 37 -10.45 -7.17 6.49
C LEU A 37 -9.09 -6.86 5.85
N ILE A 38 -8.03 -7.48 6.36
CA ILE A 38 -6.66 -7.36 5.84
C ILE A 38 -6.57 -7.85 4.40
N ASN A 39 -7.13 -9.03 4.10
CA ASN A 39 -7.17 -9.60 2.75
C ASN A 39 -7.95 -8.72 1.79
N TYR A 40 -9.13 -8.24 2.21
CA TYR A 40 -9.97 -7.38 1.39
C TYR A 40 -9.28 -6.04 1.09
N THR A 41 -8.65 -5.45 2.10
CA THR A 41 -7.85 -4.23 1.93
C THR A 41 -6.68 -4.45 0.97
N ALA A 42 -5.94 -5.56 1.12
CA ALA A 42 -4.79 -5.86 0.27
C ALA A 42 -5.19 -6.09 -1.19
N ALA A 43 -6.32 -6.77 -1.43
CA ALA A 43 -6.88 -6.96 -2.77
C ALA A 43 -7.26 -5.62 -3.42
N ILE A 44 -7.91 -4.72 -2.68
CA ILE A 44 -8.24 -3.37 -3.17
C ILE A 44 -6.95 -2.61 -3.52
N VAL A 45 -5.97 -2.57 -2.62
CA VAL A 45 -4.71 -1.84 -2.85
C VAL A 45 -3.98 -2.38 -4.09
N ALA A 46 -3.93 -3.70 -4.26
CA ALA A 46 -3.33 -4.32 -5.43
C ALA A 46 -4.10 -4.05 -6.74
N TRP A 47 -5.44 -4.05 -6.71
CA TRP A 47 -6.22 -3.69 -7.88
C TRP A 47 -5.96 -2.26 -8.34
N PHE A 48 -5.93 -1.31 -7.41
CA PHE A 48 -5.60 0.07 -7.75
C PHE A 48 -4.15 0.20 -8.25
N SER A 49 -3.20 -0.58 -7.73
CA SER A 49 -1.81 -0.53 -8.22
C SER A 49 -1.66 -1.00 -9.66
N TYR A 50 -2.45 -1.98 -10.12
CA TYR A 50 -2.46 -2.38 -11.53
C TYR A 50 -2.92 -1.26 -12.47
N GLU A 51 -3.77 -0.35 -11.98
CA GLU A 51 -4.21 0.85 -12.70
C GLU A 51 -3.25 2.04 -12.53
N GLY A 52 -2.08 1.83 -11.91
CA GLY A 52 -1.12 2.90 -11.60
C GLY A 52 -1.57 3.84 -10.47
N LEU A 53 -2.64 3.50 -9.76
CA LEU A 53 -3.18 4.25 -8.64
C LEU A 53 -2.64 3.67 -7.33
N PHE A 54 -1.67 4.36 -6.73
CA PHE A 54 -1.03 3.88 -5.52
C PHE A 54 -1.66 4.52 -4.28
N LEU A 55 -2.34 3.69 -3.48
CA LEU A 55 -3.12 4.12 -2.32
C LEU A 55 -2.27 4.34 -1.05
N ARG A 56 -2.79 5.16 -0.15
CA ARG A 56 -2.30 5.36 1.21
C ARG A 56 -3.45 5.17 2.17
N GLY A 57 -3.14 4.81 3.41
CA GLY A 57 -4.17 4.62 4.41
C GLY A 57 -3.64 4.16 5.76
N GLY A 58 -4.58 3.92 6.67
CA GLY A 58 -4.33 3.31 7.96
C GLY A 58 -5.34 2.21 8.27
N ILE A 59 -4.93 1.22 9.06
CA ILE A 59 -5.81 0.21 9.65
C ILE A 59 -5.67 0.35 11.16
N SER A 60 -6.75 0.73 11.83
CA SER A 60 -6.82 0.87 13.29
C SER A 60 -8.18 0.36 13.78
N ALA A 61 -8.30 0.21 15.09
CA ALA A 61 -9.53 -0.22 15.75
C ALA A 61 -9.99 0.82 16.77
N GLY A 62 -11.28 0.83 17.04
CA GLY A 62 -11.88 1.72 18.02
C GLY A 62 -13.39 1.62 17.98
N ARG A 63 -14.07 2.41 18.81
CA ARG A 63 -15.53 2.42 18.83
C ARG A 63 -16.07 2.89 17.50
N LEU A 64 -17.13 2.23 17.03
CA LEU A 64 -17.83 2.51 15.79
C LEU A 64 -19.30 2.78 16.12
N LEU A 65 -19.78 3.97 15.76
CA LEU A 65 -21.19 4.33 15.75
C LEU A 65 -21.56 4.59 14.29
N GLU A 66 -22.48 3.79 13.76
CA GLU A 66 -22.96 3.90 12.39
C GLU A 66 -24.49 3.85 12.36
N ASN A 67 -25.07 4.64 11.46
CA ASN A 67 -26.48 4.57 11.11
C ASN A 67 -26.59 4.49 9.58
N ASP A 68 -27.03 3.34 9.08
CA ASP A 68 -27.09 3.12 7.63
C ASP A 68 -28.24 3.91 6.98
N ALA A 69 -29.25 4.34 7.75
CA ALA A 69 -30.42 5.05 7.22
C ALA A 69 -30.11 6.47 6.73
N ASP A 70 -29.14 7.14 7.34
CA ASP A 70 -28.71 8.50 7.00
C ASP A 70 -27.22 8.57 6.58
N GLY A 71 -26.54 7.42 6.52
CA GLY A 71 -25.12 7.32 6.16
C GLY A 71 -24.18 7.87 7.23
N PHE A 72 -24.66 8.08 8.46
CA PHE A 72 -23.82 8.60 9.55
C PHE A 72 -22.76 7.58 9.96
N LEU A 73 -21.52 8.07 10.10
CA LEU A 73 -20.37 7.27 10.53
C LEU A 73 -19.50 8.10 11.48
N ALA A 74 -19.36 7.63 12.72
CA ALA A 74 -18.39 8.14 13.68
C ALA A 74 -17.56 6.97 14.22
N SER A 75 -16.24 7.04 14.04
CA SER A 75 -15.36 5.97 14.48
C SER A 75 -14.02 6.50 14.98
N GLU A 76 -13.62 6.05 16.16
CA GLU A 76 -12.28 6.31 16.72
C GLU A 76 -11.20 5.64 15.86
N GLY A 77 -11.47 4.42 15.40
CA GLY A 77 -10.57 3.69 14.51
C GLY A 77 -10.36 4.43 13.19
N LEU A 78 -11.42 5.02 12.62
CA LEU A 78 -11.30 5.84 11.41
C LEU A 78 -10.47 7.11 11.65
N VAL A 79 -10.66 7.80 12.77
CA VAL A 79 -9.87 8.98 13.13
C VAL A 79 -8.38 8.63 13.25
N ASN A 80 -8.06 7.49 13.88
CA ASN A 80 -6.68 7.04 14.02
C ASN A 80 -6.09 6.62 12.66
N ALA A 81 -6.84 5.86 11.86
CA ALA A 81 -6.44 5.47 10.51
C ALA A 81 -6.13 6.69 9.63
N TYR A 82 -6.96 7.73 9.69
CA TYR A 82 -6.75 8.99 8.97
C TYR A 82 -5.48 9.74 9.41
N LYS A 83 -5.18 9.78 10.71
CA LYS A 83 -3.92 10.35 11.22
C LYS A 83 -2.72 9.58 10.68
N MET A 84 -2.78 8.26 10.70
CA MET A 84 -1.72 7.40 10.18
C MET A 84 -1.51 7.56 8.67
N GLU A 85 -2.59 7.71 7.90
CA GLU A 85 -2.56 8.03 6.47
C GLU A 85 -1.89 9.39 6.23
N THR A 86 -2.23 10.41 7.02
CA THR A 86 -1.65 11.75 6.91
C THR A 86 -0.14 11.74 7.13
N GLU A 87 0.34 10.88 8.04
CA GLU A 87 1.77 10.66 8.31
C GLU A 87 2.44 9.69 7.30
N ALA A 88 1.69 9.09 6.38
CA ALA A 88 2.22 8.20 5.36
C ALA A 88 2.70 9.00 4.13
N THR A 89 4.03 9.14 4.01
CA THR A 89 4.66 9.79 2.86
C THR A 89 4.58 8.95 1.58
N TYR A 90 4.62 7.63 1.71
CA TYR A 90 4.67 6.67 0.61
C TYR A 90 3.36 5.91 0.44
N PRO A 91 3.13 5.24 -0.70
CA PRO A 91 1.93 4.45 -0.96
C PRO A 91 1.86 3.17 -0.12
N MET A 92 1.61 3.35 1.17
CA MET A 92 1.56 2.29 2.15
C MET A 92 0.29 2.40 2.99
N ILE A 93 -0.23 1.25 3.40
CA ILE A 93 -1.29 1.16 4.40
C ILE A 93 -0.63 0.83 5.73
N VAL A 94 -0.64 1.78 6.66
CA VAL A 94 0.00 1.62 7.97
C VAL A 94 -0.93 0.86 8.91
N ILE A 95 -0.41 -0.11 9.65
CA ILE A 95 -1.17 -0.94 10.59
C ILE A 95 -0.87 -0.48 12.01
N ASP A 96 -1.94 -0.27 12.79
CA ASP A 96 -1.86 0.08 14.19
C ASP A 96 -1.12 -1.03 14.96
N THR A 97 -0.13 -0.66 15.77
CA THR A 97 0.71 -1.61 16.51
C THR A 97 -0.10 -2.52 17.43
N THR A 98 -1.26 -2.04 17.90
CA THR A 98 -2.19 -2.80 18.75
C THR A 98 -2.87 -3.95 18.01
N LEU A 99 -2.88 -3.93 16.67
CA LEU A 99 -3.48 -4.96 15.82
C LEU A 99 -2.48 -6.00 15.32
N VAL A 100 -1.18 -5.70 15.36
CA VAL A 100 -0.11 -6.55 14.79
C VAL A 100 -0.14 -7.98 15.33
N SER A 101 -0.42 -8.16 16.63
CA SER A 101 -0.49 -9.50 17.24
C SER A 101 -1.71 -10.32 16.83
N LYS A 102 -2.72 -9.70 16.22
CA LYS A 102 -3.96 -10.33 15.76
C LYS A 102 -3.91 -10.71 14.28
N ILE A 103 -2.91 -10.23 13.54
CA ILE A 103 -2.80 -10.41 12.09
C ILE A 103 -1.73 -11.45 11.81
N ASP A 104 -1.98 -12.35 10.87
CA ASP A 104 -0.97 -13.28 10.39
C ASP A 104 0.23 -12.47 9.84
N LYS A 105 1.41 -12.76 10.39
CA LYS A 105 2.69 -12.11 10.09
C LYS A 105 2.97 -11.96 8.61
N LYS A 106 2.48 -12.91 7.83
CA LYS A 106 2.65 -12.99 6.39
C LYS A 106 2.01 -11.81 5.64
N TYR A 107 1.05 -11.11 6.26
CA TYR A 107 0.39 -9.90 5.75
C TYR A 107 1.00 -8.60 6.26
N ILE A 108 2.10 -8.67 7.03
CA ILE A 108 2.70 -7.49 7.65
C ILE A 108 4.15 -7.38 7.20
N VAL A 109 4.55 -6.15 6.89
CA VAL A 109 5.96 -5.79 6.67
C VAL A 109 6.32 -4.72 7.69
N LYS A 110 7.51 -4.85 8.28
CA LYS A 110 8.09 -3.76 9.06
C LYS A 110 8.88 -2.86 8.12
N PHE A 111 8.46 -1.61 8.00
CA PHE A 111 9.08 -0.60 7.15
C PHE A 111 9.82 0.44 8.00
N GLY A 112 11.05 0.75 7.63
CA GLY A 112 11.83 1.86 8.17
C GLY A 112 12.35 2.73 7.03
N GLU A 113 12.38 4.04 7.26
CA GLU A 113 13.16 4.98 6.46
C GLU A 113 14.34 5.47 7.30
N GLU A 114 15.49 5.69 6.68
CA GLU A 114 16.68 6.22 7.35
C GLU A 114 16.32 7.40 8.27
N HIS A 115 16.75 7.34 9.54
CA HIS A 115 16.44 8.31 10.61
C HIS A 115 14.98 8.44 11.04
N SER A 116 14.08 7.56 10.57
CA SER A 116 12.68 7.51 11.00
C SER A 116 12.40 6.26 11.86
N GLY A 117 11.39 6.36 12.73
CA GLY A 117 10.88 5.18 13.45
C GLY A 117 10.33 4.12 12.49
N CYS A 118 10.33 2.86 12.92
CA CYS A 118 9.74 1.77 12.14
C CYS A 118 8.21 1.79 12.23
N LYS A 119 7.54 1.51 11.11
CA LYS A 119 6.10 1.33 10.99
C LYS A 119 5.78 -0.12 10.60
N TYR A 120 4.61 -0.61 10.97
CA TYR A 120 4.06 -1.83 10.41
C TYR A 120 3.15 -1.44 9.24
N ILE A 121 3.30 -2.10 8.10
CA ILE A 121 2.53 -1.84 6.90
C ILE A 121 1.92 -3.13 6.36
N LEU A 122 0.83 -2.99 5.62
CA LEU A 122 0.18 -4.09 4.91
C LEU A 122 1.08 -4.65 3.80
N ASN A 123 1.30 -5.96 3.80
CA ASN A 123 2.05 -6.66 2.77
C ASN A 123 1.20 -6.93 1.52
N TYR A 124 0.83 -5.89 0.78
CA TYR A 124 0.00 -6.03 -0.42
C TYR A 124 0.77 -6.59 -1.63
N ALA A 125 2.12 -6.59 -1.62
CA ALA A 125 2.94 -7.15 -2.70
C ALA A 125 2.59 -8.60 -3.02
N ARG A 126 2.09 -9.37 -2.04
CA ARG A 126 1.63 -10.76 -2.23
C ARG A 126 0.45 -10.92 -3.20
N TYR A 127 -0.31 -9.85 -3.40
CA TYR A 127 -1.44 -9.80 -4.31
C TYR A 127 -1.03 -9.31 -5.71
N VAL A 128 0.17 -8.76 -5.82
CA VAL A 128 0.76 -8.29 -7.08
C VAL A 128 1.75 -9.33 -7.64
N ILE A 129 2.55 -9.92 -6.76
CA ILE A 129 3.67 -10.81 -7.08
C ILE A 129 3.33 -12.20 -6.57
N ASN A 130 3.26 -13.16 -7.49
CA ASN A 130 3.06 -14.55 -7.14
C ASN A 130 4.33 -15.10 -6.46
N GLU A 131 4.22 -15.53 -5.21
CA GLU A 131 5.35 -16.05 -4.42
C GLU A 131 6.03 -17.28 -5.02
N PHE A 132 5.40 -17.95 -6.00
CA PHE A 132 5.97 -19.07 -6.75
C PHE A 132 6.45 -18.67 -8.16
N ALA A 133 6.68 -17.38 -8.40
CA ALA A 133 7.19 -16.81 -9.64
C ALA A 133 6.33 -17.05 -10.91
N LYS A 134 5.04 -17.41 -10.75
CA LYS A 134 4.17 -17.73 -11.90
C LYS A 134 3.84 -16.54 -12.82
N ASN A 135 3.92 -15.32 -12.31
CA ASN A 135 3.66 -14.08 -13.06
C ASN A 135 4.92 -13.21 -13.23
N GLU A 136 6.11 -13.81 -13.18
CA GLU A 136 7.39 -13.10 -13.21
C GLU A 136 7.52 -12.08 -14.36
N ASN A 137 7.13 -12.48 -15.58
CA ASN A 137 7.25 -11.60 -16.75
C ASN A 137 6.36 -10.36 -16.64
N ASP A 138 5.18 -10.50 -16.02
CA ASP A 138 4.25 -9.39 -15.77
C ASP A 138 4.88 -8.43 -14.75
N VAL A 139 5.45 -8.97 -13.66
CA VAL A 139 6.15 -8.19 -12.63
C VAL A 139 7.36 -7.45 -13.21
N VAL A 140 8.14 -8.08 -14.10
CA VAL A 140 9.26 -7.43 -14.80
C VAL A 140 8.75 -6.29 -15.69
N SER A 141 7.60 -6.45 -16.36
CA SER A 141 6.98 -5.38 -17.15
C SER A 141 6.56 -4.20 -16.28
N GLU A 142 5.90 -4.47 -15.15
CA GLU A 142 5.49 -3.45 -14.18
C GLU A 142 6.69 -2.69 -13.62
N LEU A 143 7.77 -3.38 -13.23
CA LEU A 143 9.01 -2.75 -12.75
C LEU A 143 9.68 -1.87 -13.82
N LYS A 144 9.61 -2.24 -15.11
CA LYS A 144 10.07 -1.38 -16.21
C LYS A 144 9.25 -0.11 -16.29
N ASP A 145 7.93 -0.19 -16.14
CA ASP A 145 7.07 0.99 -16.19
C ASP A 145 7.28 1.90 -14.97
N ILE A 146 7.45 1.33 -13.78
CA ILE A 146 7.86 2.04 -12.56
C ILE A 146 9.22 2.73 -12.77
N SER A 147 10.22 2.01 -13.32
CA SER A 147 11.56 2.55 -13.59
C SER A 147 11.51 3.73 -14.58
N LYS A 148 10.70 3.65 -15.63
CA LYS A 148 10.47 4.79 -16.54
C LYS A 148 9.96 6.03 -15.80
N MET A 149 9.08 5.87 -14.80
CA MET A 149 8.57 7.00 -14.02
C MET A 149 9.63 7.61 -13.09
N ILE A 150 10.62 6.83 -12.65
CA ILE A 150 11.76 7.32 -11.85
C ILE A 150 12.70 8.19 -12.70
N ILE A 151 12.88 7.84 -13.97
CA ILE A 151 13.82 8.52 -14.91
C ILE A 151 13.16 9.71 -15.62
N LYS A 152 11.83 9.75 -15.71
CA LYS A 152 11.06 10.78 -16.42
C LYS A 152 10.85 12.16 -15.76
N PRO A 153 11.27 12.52 -14.52
CA PRO A 153 10.95 13.84 -14.01
C PRO A 153 11.65 14.94 -14.84
N GLY A 154 10.88 15.77 -15.55
CA GLY A 154 11.35 17.04 -16.11
C GLY A 154 11.44 17.22 -17.64
N ARG A 155 10.73 16.47 -18.49
CA ARG A 155 10.81 16.69 -19.97
C ARG A 155 9.85 17.73 -20.58
N ASP A 156 8.85 18.23 -19.85
CA ASP A 156 7.82 19.11 -20.46
C ASP A 156 7.86 20.60 -20.03
N THR A 157 8.92 21.09 -19.38
CA THR A 157 9.06 22.53 -19.12
C THR A 157 10.47 23.02 -19.40
N ASN A 158 10.64 23.58 -20.60
CA ASN A 158 11.57 24.68 -20.92
C ASN A 158 12.76 24.87 -19.95
N ASN A 159 13.91 24.26 -20.24
CA ASN A 159 15.26 24.69 -19.81
C ASN A 159 15.55 24.90 -18.31
N SER A 160 14.76 24.37 -17.36
CA SER A 160 15.17 24.35 -15.94
C SER A 160 16.01 23.10 -15.66
N THR A 161 17.31 23.26 -15.45
CA THR A 161 18.27 22.19 -15.16
C THR A 161 18.14 21.58 -13.75
N ASN A 162 17.20 22.07 -12.92
CA ASN A 162 17.00 21.58 -11.55
C ASN A 162 15.61 20.93 -11.40
N PRO A 163 15.53 19.69 -10.89
CA PRO A 163 14.25 19.05 -10.60
C PRO A 163 13.49 19.85 -9.54
N THR A 164 12.17 19.96 -9.71
CA THR A 164 11.31 20.61 -8.71
C THR A 164 11.14 19.72 -7.47
N ASN A 165 10.72 20.29 -6.34
CA ASN A 165 10.36 19.50 -5.15
C ASN A 165 9.25 18.47 -5.45
N GLU A 166 8.37 18.75 -6.41
CA GLU A 166 7.33 17.83 -6.84
C GLU A 166 7.91 16.66 -7.64
N ASP A 167 8.83 16.93 -8.56
CA ASP A 167 9.57 15.90 -9.31
C ASP A 167 10.31 14.95 -8.37
N GLU A 168 10.96 15.49 -7.33
CA GLU A 168 11.64 14.69 -6.32
C GLU A 168 10.68 13.84 -5.50
N ARG A 169 9.52 14.38 -5.11
CA ARG A 169 8.48 13.65 -4.38
C ARG A 169 7.94 12.50 -5.22
N VAL A 170 7.63 12.74 -6.48
CA VAL A 170 7.14 11.71 -7.42
C VAL A 170 8.22 10.64 -7.64
N ARG A 171 9.47 11.05 -7.86
CA ARG A 171 10.59 10.10 -8.01
C ARG A 171 10.77 9.22 -6.78
N ARG A 172 10.72 9.81 -5.57
CA ARG A 172 10.81 9.04 -4.30
C ARG A 172 9.66 8.06 -4.13
N LYS A 173 8.44 8.44 -4.52
CA LYS A 173 7.28 7.53 -4.52
C LYS A 173 7.54 6.27 -5.34
N TYR A 174 7.99 6.43 -6.59
CA TYR A 174 8.25 5.27 -7.46
C TYR A 174 9.45 4.45 -7.02
N LYS A 175 10.50 5.10 -6.48
CA LYS A 175 11.62 4.37 -5.84
C LYS A 175 11.15 3.52 -4.66
N TRP A 176 10.23 4.04 -3.84
CA TRP A 176 9.68 3.27 -2.72
C TRP A 176 8.95 2.00 -3.19
N ILE A 177 8.09 2.12 -4.21
CA ILE A 177 7.35 0.99 -4.78
C ILE A 177 8.33 -0.04 -5.36
N LEU A 178 9.32 0.42 -6.14
CA LEU A 178 10.35 -0.45 -6.73
C LEU A 178 11.16 -1.18 -5.65
N SER A 179 11.66 -0.46 -4.65
CA SER A 179 12.40 -1.07 -3.52
C SER A 179 11.53 -2.08 -2.76
N TYR A 180 10.25 -1.79 -2.56
CA TYR A 180 9.31 -2.69 -1.86
C TYR A 180 9.09 -3.99 -2.63
N TYR A 181 8.86 -3.92 -3.94
CA TYR A 181 8.66 -5.11 -4.77
C TYR A 181 9.92 -5.94 -4.90
N LEU A 182 11.08 -5.31 -5.14
CA LEU A 182 12.36 -6.02 -5.19
C LEU A 182 12.66 -6.72 -3.87
N TRP A 183 12.42 -6.07 -2.73
CA TRP A 183 12.54 -6.71 -1.42
C TRP A 183 11.64 -7.95 -1.30
N PHE A 184 10.39 -7.85 -1.73
CA PHE A 184 9.46 -8.97 -1.65
C PHE A 184 9.89 -10.16 -2.54
N ILE A 185 10.36 -9.88 -3.77
CA ILE A 185 10.92 -10.89 -4.67
C ILE A 185 12.14 -11.58 -4.05
N GLU A 186 13.07 -10.79 -3.50
CA GLU A 186 14.27 -11.30 -2.81
C GLU A 186 13.90 -12.18 -1.60
N MET A 187 12.88 -11.79 -0.84
CA MET A 187 12.36 -12.56 0.27
C MET A 187 11.79 -13.90 -0.21
N CYS A 188 10.89 -13.90 -1.21
CA CYS A 188 10.33 -15.13 -1.76
C CYS A 188 11.42 -16.06 -2.32
N ASN A 189 12.43 -15.52 -3.00
CA ASN A 189 13.52 -16.31 -3.58
C ASN A 189 14.42 -16.96 -2.52
N LYS A 190 14.52 -16.38 -1.32
CA LYS A 190 15.20 -17.03 -0.18
C LYS A 190 14.39 -18.17 0.42
N ASP A 191 13.06 -18.05 0.38
CA ASP A 191 12.12 -18.94 1.08
C ASP A 191 11.58 -20.11 0.22
N ASN A 192 12.20 -20.40 -0.94
CA ASN A 192 11.92 -21.48 -1.91
C ASN A 192 11.24 -21.08 -3.25
N ALA A 193 11.18 -19.79 -3.60
CA ALA A 193 10.76 -19.40 -4.97
C ALA A 193 11.91 -19.60 -5.99
N SER A 194 11.55 -19.79 -7.26
CA SER A 194 12.48 -19.90 -8.39
C SER A 194 12.40 -18.67 -9.30
N PHE A 195 12.52 -17.47 -8.73
CA PHE A 195 12.62 -16.26 -9.54
C PHE A 195 13.98 -16.28 -10.27
N ASP A 196 13.96 -15.94 -11.55
CA ASP A 196 15.16 -15.66 -12.33
C ASP A 196 15.68 -14.27 -11.94
N MET A 197 16.54 -14.24 -10.91
CA MET A 197 17.04 -13.01 -10.32
C MET A 197 17.79 -12.13 -11.33
N ASP A 198 18.35 -12.69 -12.41
CA ASP A 198 19.03 -11.92 -13.45
C ASP A 198 18.08 -10.93 -14.15
N LYS A 199 16.80 -11.28 -14.27
CA LYS A 199 15.77 -10.38 -14.81
C LYS A 199 15.54 -9.16 -13.92
N PHE A 200 15.84 -9.24 -12.63
CA PHE A 200 15.60 -8.17 -11.66
C PHE A 200 16.84 -7.33 -11.37
N LEU A 201 18.04 -7.85 -11.61
CA LEU A 201 19.31 -7.11 -11.42
C LEU A 201 19.35 -5.77 -12.16
N GLN A 202 18.65 -5.68 -13.31
CA GLN A 202 18.57 -4.44 -14.09
C GLN A 202 17.94 -3.26 -13.33
N PHE A 203 17.15 -3.52 -12.28
CA PHE A 203 16.46 -2.50 -11.48
C PHE A 203 17.22 -2.06 -10.22
N ASN A 204 18.38 -2.68 -9.94
CA ASN A 204 19.15 -2.39 -8.73
C ASN A 204 19.67 -0.96 -8.66
N ARG A 205 19.83 -0.28 -9.81
CA ARG A 205 20.30 1.12 -9.87
C ARG A 205 19.24 2.09 -9.38
N GLU A 206 17.96 1.74 -9.53
CA GLU A 206 16.82 2.55 -9.13
C GLU A 206 16.42 2.32 -7.66
N ARG A 207 16.91 1.23 -7.06
CA ARG A 207 16.71 0.93 -5.64
C ARG A 207 17.21 2.08 -4.76
N ASP A 208 16.50 2.30 -3.67
CA ASP A 208 16.86 3.29 -2.66
C ASP A 208 17.08 2.59 -1.32
N ASP A 209 18.35 2.52 -0.89
CA ASP A 209 18.78 1.79 0.31
C ASP A 209 18.29 2.43 1.61
N ARG A 210 17.75 3.66 1.54
CA ARG A 210 17.09 4.31 2.67
C ARG A 210 15.79 3.63 3.06
N PHE A 211 15.20 2.86 2.14
CA PHE A 211 13.98 2.10 2.38
C PHE A 211 14.31 0.69 2.86
N ILE A 212 14.03 0.44 4.13
CA ILE A 212 14.33 -0.83 4.78
C ILE A 212 13.01 -1.56 5.02
N PHE A 213 12.89 -2.76 4.47
CA PHE A 213 11.74 -3.64 4.64
C PHE A 213 12.20 -4.93 5.33
N MET A 214 11.40 -5.42 6.26
CA MET A 214 11.69 -6.64 7.02
C MET A 214 10.42 -7.47 7.19
N SER A 215 10.54 -8.78 7.05
CA SER A 215 9.52 -9.72 7.51
C SER A 215 9.49 -9.73 9.04
N ILE A 216 8.36 -10.16 9.62
CA ILE A 216 8.14 -10.21 11.06
C ILE A 216 7.91 -11.63 11.57
#